data_AF-A0A2E8WTN0-F1
#
_entry.id   AF-A0A2E8WTN0-F1
#
_cell.length_a   1.000
_cell.length_b   1.000
_cell.length_c   1.000
_cell.angle_alpha   90.00
_cell.angle_beta   90.00
_cell.angle_gamma   90.00
#
_symmetry.space_group_name_H-M   'P 1'
#
loop_
_entity.id
_entity.type
_entity.pdbx_description
1 polymer ?
#
loop_
_entity_poly.entity_id
_entity_poly.type
_entity_poly.pdbx_seq_one_letter_code
_entity_poly.pdbx_strand_id
1 'polypeptide(L)'
;MSKNTIEISFLHRQLAMILTSWGLTSIVMGVTLLFFDVDFLRSLSIQFLIWGIINFLLGIFPLIRNSIPNRKRLYKILLINSFLDVIYLIVSLLLIFQIVFQGESAVGHGFGVMIQGLFLLVFDTYYGIRFKRIED
;
A
#
# COMPACT_ATOMS: atom_id res chain seq x y z
N MET A 1 29.47 -11.89 -2.75
CA MET A 1 27.99 -11.90 -2.64
C MET A 1 27.46 -12.84 -3.72
N SER A 2 26.54 -13.77 -3.43
CA SER A 2 26.02 -14.66 -4.47
C SER A 2 25.09 -13.90 -5.43
N LYS A 3 24.92 -14.39 -6.65
CA LYS A 3 24.00 -13.82 -7.65
C LYS A 3 22.59 -13.61 -7.06
N ASN A 4 22.10 -14.59 -6.30
CA ASN A 4 20.80 -14.55 -5.63
C ASN A 4 20.74 -13.44 -4.57
N THR A 5 21.82 -13.18 -3.83
CA THR A 5 21.84 -12.08 -2.84
C THR A 5 21.76 -10.70 -3.51
N ILE A 6 22.43 -10.53 -4.65
CA ILE A 6 22.39 -9.27 -5.42
C ILE A 6 20.98 -9.04 -5.97
N GLU A 7 20.36 -10.07 -6.54
CA GLU A 7 18.99 -10.00 -7.06
C GLU A 7 17.97 -9.67 -5.96
N ILE A 8 18.06 -10.33 -4.80
CA ILE A 8 17.18 -10.06 -3.64
C ILE A 8 17.35 -8.62 -3.17
N SER A 9 18.58 -8.13 -3.05
CA SER A 9 18.86 -6.76 -2.60
C SER A 9 18.30 -5.73 -3.59
N PHE A 10 18.51 -5.95 -4.89
CA PHE A 10 17.98 -5.08 -5.93
C PHE A 10 16.45 -5.01 -5.93
N LEU A 11 15.78 -6.17 -5.90
CA LEU A 11 14.31 -6.23 -5.85
C LEU A 11 13.75 -5.62 -4.56
N HIS A 12 14.43 -5.82 -3.43
CA HIS A 12 13.99 -5.23 -2.16
C HIS A 12 14.09 -3.71 -2.19
N ARG A 13 15.18 -3.18 -2.77
CA ARG A 13 15.35 -1.74 -2.94
C ARG A 13 14.32 -1.17 -3.91
N GLN A 14 14.01 -1.88 -4.99
CA GLN A 14 12.97 -1.47 -5.94
C GLN A 14 11.59 -1.40 -5.28
N LEU A 15 11.20 -2.46 -4.56
CA LEU A 15 9.98 -2.50 -3.74
C LEU A 15 9.93 -1.30 -2.80
N ALA A 16 10.99 -1.10 -2.00
CA ALA A 16 11.05 -0.06 -1.00
C ALA A 16 10.93 1.35 -1.62
N MET A 17 11.63 1.63 -2.73
CA MET A 17 11.55 2.93 -3.42
C MET A 17 10.14 3.22 -3.96
N ILE A 18 9.49 2.23 -4.57
CA ILE A 18 8.13 2.40 -5.09
C ILE A 18 7.14 2.61 -3.95
N LEU A 19 7.24 1.83 -2.87
CA LEU A 19 6.34 1.96 -1.72
C LEU A 19 6.52 3.31 -1.01
N THR A 20 7.76 3.79 -0.86
CA THR A 20 8.05 5.14 -0.36
C THR A 20 7.44 6.22 -1.26
N SER A 21 7.58 6.08 -2.58
CA SER A 21 7.05 7.07 -3.53
C SER A 21 5.52 7.10 -3.53
N TRP A 22 4.88 5.94 -3.46
CA TRP A 22 3.44 5.82 -3.30
C TRP A 22 2.94 6.45 -2.00
N GLY A 23 3.63 6.16 -0.89
CA GLY A 23 3.34 6.74 0.42
C GLY A 23 3.46 8.26 0.41
N LEU A 24 4.55 8.81 -0.11
CA LEU A 24 4.78 10.25 -0.21
C LEU A 24 3.71 10.93 -1.08
N THR A 25 3.42 10.36 -2.25
CA THR A 25 2.39 10.89 -3.16
C THR A 25 1.03 10.88 -2.49
N SER A 26 0.71 9.80 -1.75
CA SER A 26 -0.55 9.69 -1.01
C SER A 26 -0.65 10.73 0.11
N ILE A 27 0.44 11.01 0.83
CA ILE A 27 0.49 12.06 1.85
C ILE A 27 0.23 13.43 1.20
N VAL A 28 0.96 13.76 0.13
CA VAL A 28 0.79 15.04 -0.58
C VAL A 28 -0.64 15.21 -1.08
N MET A 29 -1.21 14.17 -1.68
CA MET A 29 -2.59 14.17 -2.15
C MET A 29 -3.58 14.32 -0.99
N GLY A 30 -3.39 13.58 0.11
CA GLY A 30 -4.21 13.68 1.30
C GLY A 30 -4.21 15.08 1.91
N VAL A 31 -3.03 15.70 2.06
CA VAL A 31 -2.92 17.10 2.52
C VAL A 31 -3.63 18.04 1.56
N THR A 32 -3.47 17.85 0.25
CA THR A 32 -4.10 18.68 -0.79
C THR A 32 -5.64 18.58 -0.73
N LEU A 33 -6.16 17.38 -0.51
CA LEU A 33 -7.60 17.14 -0.45
C LEU A 33 -8.28 17.76 0.80
N LEU A 34 -7.54 18.00 1.88
CA LEU A 34 -8.06 18.66 3.08
C LEU A 34 -8.47 20.13 2.85
N PHE A 35 -7.99 20.78 1.80
CA PHE A 35 -8.35 22.17 1.48
C PHE A 35 -9.75 22.32 0.89
N PHE A 36 -10.42 21.21 0.55
CA PHE A 36 -11.78 21.22 0.01
C PHE A 36 -12.79 20.91 1.12
N ASP A 37 -13.81 21.76 1.26
CA ASP A 37 -14.87 21.59 2.27
C ASP A 37 -15.99 20.68 1.75
N VAL A 38 -15.63 19.43 1.46
CA VAL A 38 -16.55 18.38 0.97
C VAL A 38 -16.32 17.12 1.79
N ASP A 39 -17.38 16.58 2.40
CA ASP A 39 -17.27 15.44 3.31
C ASP A 39 -16.69 14.20 2.64
N PHE A 40 -17.06 13.94 1.38
CA PHE A 40 -16.44 12.90 0.57
C PHE A 40 -14.91 13.07 0.48
N LEU A 41 -14.44 14.27 0.13
CA LEU A 41 -13.00 14.54 -0.05
C LEU A 41 -12.25 14.53 1.28
N ARG A 42 -12.90 14.96 2.36
CA ARG A 42 -12.36 14.88 3.72
C ARG A 42 -12.14 13.41 4.12
N SER A 43 -13.12 12.55 3.94
CA SER A 43 -12.98 11.13 4.27
C SER A 43 -11.99 10.39 3.36
N LEU A 44 -11.93 10.77 2.08
CA LEU A 44 -10.91 10.30 1.14
C LEU A 44 -9.50 10.73 1.58
N SER A 45 -9.33 11.98 1.99
CA SER A 45 -8.05 12.54 2.45
C SER A 45 -7.49 11.80 3.66
N ILE A 46 -8.36 11.44 4.62
CA ILE A 46 -7.97 10.71 5.83
C ILE A 46 -7.36 9.36 5.46
N GLN A 47 -7.97 8.64 4.51
CA GLN A 47 -7.45 7.36 4.03
C GLN A 47 -6.10 7.53 3.34
N PHE A 48 -5.97 8.55 2.48
CA PHE A 48 -4.71 8.86 1.79
C PHE A 48 -3.57 9.24 2.77
N LEU A 49 -3.88 9.98 3.83
CA LEU A 49 -2.90 10.36 4.85
C LEU A 49 -2.46 9.16 5.70
N ILE A 50 -3.41 8.42 6.28
CA ILE A 50 -3.10 7.31 7.19
C ILE A 50 -2.29 6.24 6.46
N TRP A 51 -2.81 5.74 5.34
CA TRP A 51 -2.12 4.71 4.56
C TRP A 51 -0.85 5.24 3.89
N GLY A 52 -0.86 6.51 3.46
CA GLY A 52 0.32 7.16 2.91
C GLY A 52 1.49 7.20 3.90
N ILE A 53 1.24 7.58 5.15
CA ILE A 53 2.24 7.58 6.23
C ILE A 53 2.76 6.17 6.49
N ILE A 54 1.87 5.18 6.63
CA ILE A 54 2.25 3.78 6.88
C ILE A 54 3.15 3.27 5.74
N ASN A 55 2.73 3.44 4.48
CA ASN A 55 3.48 3.01 3.31
C ASN A 55 4.83 3.72 3.19
N PHE A 56 4.86 5.03 3.42
CA PHE A 56 6.10 5.81 3.40
C PHE A 56 7.11 5.26 4.40
N LEU A 57 6.67 5.02 5.65
CA LEU A 57 7.51 4.46 6.71
C LEU A 57 7.99 3.05 6.37
N LEU A 58 7.10 2.17 5.93
CA LEU A 58 7.45 0.81 5.52
C LEU A 58 8.45 0.76 4.38
N GLY A 59 8.38 1.69 3.43
CA GLY A 59 9.34 1.80 2.32
C GLY A 59 10.67 2.44 2.73
N ILE A 60 10.65 3.52 3.51
CA ILE A 60 11.87 4.32 3.77
C ILE A 60 12.81 3.62 4.76
N PHE A 61 12.28 2.90 5.75
CA PHE A 61 13.11 2.22 6.76
C PHE A 61 14.11 1.22 6.15
N PRO A 62 13.71 0.32 5.23
CA PRO A 62 14.64 -0.54 4.52
C PRO A 62 15.72 0.21 3.71
N LEU A 63 15.36 1.34 3.09
CA LEU A 63 16.29 2.16 2.30
C LEU A 63 17.37 2.78 3.18
N ILE A 64 16.99 3.29 4.37
CA ILE A 64 17.93 3.89 5.33
C ILE A 64 18.84 2.81 5.93
N ARG A 65 18.28 1.66 6.32
CA ARG A 65 19.05 0.58 6.97
C ARG A 65 19.93 -0.22 6.02
N ASN A 66 19.73 -0.12 4.70
CA ASN A 66 20.40 -0.95 3.69
C ASN A 66 20.34 -2.45 4.05
N SER A 67 19.21 -2.91 4.60
CA SER A 67 19.07 -4.27 5.10
C SER A 67 18.81 -5.26 3.97
N ILE A 68 19.50 -6.41 3.99
CA ILE A 68 19.16 -7.54 3.12
C ILE A 68 18.00 -8.29 3.79
N PRO A 69 16.83 -8.41 3.14
CA PRO A 69 15.69 -9.06 3.74
C PRO A 69 15.88 -10.58 3.77
N ASN A 70 15.28 -11.22 4.76
CA ASN A 70 15.06 -12.67 4.68
C ASN A 70 14.00 -12.94 3.61
N ARG A 71 14.42 -13.47 2.45
CA ARG A 71 13.55 -13.77 1.31
C ARG A 71 12.31 -14.58 1.70
N LYS A 72 12.50 -15.68 2.45
CA LYS A 72 11.42 -16.62 2.80
C LYS A 72 10.36 -15.96 3.69
N ARG A 73 10.79 -15.07 4.59
CA ARG A 73 9.87 -14.28 5.42
C ARG A 73 9.17 -13.20 4.60
N LEU A 74 9.91 -12.48 3.75
CA LEU A 74 9.39 -11.34 3.00
C LEU A 74 8.29 -11.76 2.00
N TYR A 75 8.49 -12.80 1.19
CA TYR A 75 7.47 -13.19 0.22
C TYR A 75 6.18 -13.68 0.91
N LYS A 76 6.28 -14.31 2.09
CA LYS A 76 5.11 -14.73 2.86
C LYS A 76 4.32 -13.53 3.36
N ILE A 77 5.00 -12.51 3.88
CA ILE A 77 4.36 -11.26 4.32
C ILE A 77 3.62 -10.62 3.16
N LEU A 78 4.27 -10.46 2.00
CA LEU A 78 3.65 -9.85 0.82
C LEU A 78 2.42 -10.62 0.34
N LEU A 79 2.47 -11.97 0.29
CA LEU A 79 1.30 -12.75 -0.12
C LEU A 79 0.16 -12.72 0.91
N ILE A 80 0.48 -12.64 2.20
CA ILE A 80 -0.54 -12.46 3.25
C ILE A 80 -1.19 -11.08 3.11
N ASN A 81 -0.40 -10.02 2.91
CA ASN A 81 -0.93 -8.67 2.71
C ASN A 81 -1.81 -8.59 1.45
N SER A 82 -1.36 -9.17 0.34
CA SER A 82 -2.17 -9.28 -0.89
C SER A 82 -3.54 -9.92 -0.63
N PHE A 83 -3.60 -10.97 0.19
CA PHE A 83 -4.89 -11.55 0.59
C PHE A 83 -5.72 -10.62 1.46
N LEU A 84 -5.09 -9.91 2.41
CA LEU A 84 -5.77 -8.89 3.22
C LEU A 84 -6.31 -7.74 2.35
N ASP A 85 -5.59 -7.32 1.31
CA ASP A 85 -6.04 -6.28 0.38
C ASP A 85 -7.34 -6.66 -0.32
N VAL A 86 -7.54 -7.93 -0.67
CA VAL A 86 -8.82 -8.42 -1.19
C VAL A 86 -9.95 -8.20 -0.18
N ILE A 87 -9.70 -8.48 1.10
CA ILE A 87 -10.68 -8.23 2.18
C ILE A 87 -10.95 -6.73 2.30
N TYR A 88 -9.91 -5.89 2.29
CA TYR A 88 -10.07 -4.43 2.32
C TYR A 88 -10.87 -3.91 1.13
N LEU A 89 -10.67 -4.46 -0.07
CA LEU A 89 -11.45 -4.11 -1.26
C LEU A 89 -12.91 -4.49 -1.11
N ILE A 90 -13.22 -5.67 -0.57
CA ILE A 90 -14.61 -6.07 -0.29
C ILE A 90 -15.25 -5.08 0.69
N VAL A 91 -14.57 -4.74 1.79
CA VAL A 91 -15.05 -3.75 2.76
C VAL A 91 -15.24 -2.37 2.09
N SER A 92 -14.31 -1.97 1.23
CA SER A 92 -14.38 -0.71 0.50
C SER A 92 -15.62 -0.63 -0.40
N LEU A 93 -15.96 -1.71 -1.10
CA LEU A 93 -17.16 -1.80 -1.93
C LEU A 93 -18.42 -1.71 -1.07
N LEU A 94 -18.46 -2.41 0.07
CA LEU A 94 -19.59 -2.33 0.99
C LEU A 94 -19.81 -0.89 1.50
N LEU A 95 -18.74 -0.16 1.81
CA LEU A 95 -18.83 1.26 2.21
C LEU A 95 -19.34 2.15 1.08
N ILE A 96 -18.90 1.93 -0.16
CA ILE A 96 -19.34 2.69 -1.34
C ILE A 96 -20.86 2.50 -1.58
N PHE A 97 -21.37 1.28 -1.44
CA PHE A 97 -22.79 0.99 -1.65
C PHE A 97 -23.71 1.38 -0.47
N GLN A 98 -23.14 1.79 0.68
CA GLN A 98 -23.91 2.23 1.85
C GLN A 98 -24.30 3.72 1.84
N ILE A 99 -24.22 4.40 0.67
CA ILE A 99 -24.50 5.84 0.53
C ILE A 99 -25.87 6.25 1.12
N VAL A 100 -26.88 5.37 1.02
CA VAL A 100 -28.25 5.60 1.49
C VAL A 100 -28.34 5.67 3.03
N PHE A 101 -27.42 5.02 3.75
CA PHE A 101 -27.49 4.87 5.20
C PHE A 101 -26.45 5.71 5.96
N GLN A 102 -25.31 6.04 5.34
CA GLN A 102 -24.18 6.69 6.02
C GLN A 102 -23.66 7.97 5.33
N GLY A 103 -24.27 8.40 4.22
CA GLY A 103 -23.94 9.65 3.54
C GLY A 103 -22.60 9.64 2.78
N GLU A 104 -22.15 10.82 2.36
CA GLU A 104 -20.99 11.00 1.48
C GLU A 104 -19.65 10.60 2.13
N SER A 105 -19.56 10.72 3.47
CA SER A 105 -18.34 10.40 4.22
C SER A 105 -17.96 8.92 4.13
N ALA A 106 -18.93 8.00 4.30
CA ALA A 106 -18.69 6.56 4.19
C ALA A 106 -18.17 6.19 2.80
N VAL A 107 -18.71 6.82 1.76
CA VAL A 107 -18.28 6.61 0.38
C VAL A 107 -16.88 7.17 0.14
N GLY A 108 -16.56 8.33 0.71
CA GLY A 108 -15.20 8.88 0.68
C GLY A 108 -14.16 7.94 1.30
N HIS A 109 -14.47 7.34 2.44
CA HIS A 109 -13.62 6.31 3.03
C HIS A 109 -13.53 5.06 2.14
N GLY A 110 -14.65 4.60 1.59
CA GLY A 110 -14.68 3.47 0.67
C GLY A 110 -13.77 3.69 -0.54
N PHE A 111 -13.87 4.84 -1.23
CA PHE A 111 -12.98 5.16 -2.34
C PHE A 111 -11.51 5.27 -1.92
N GLY A 112 -11.24 5.84 -0.74
CA GLY A 112 -9.87 5.92 -0.22
C GLY A 112 -9.24 4.55 0.02
N VAL A 113 -9.97 3.64 0.69
CA VAL A 113 -9.52 2.26 0.89
C VAL A 113 -9.41 1.52 -0.45
N MET A 114 -10.35 1.73 -1.38
CA MET A 114 -10.33 1.09 -2.68
C MET A 114 -9.09 1.45 -3.50
N ILE A 115 -8.75 2.74 -3.60
CA ILE A 115 -7.59 3.20 -4.38
C ILE A 115 -6.29 2.68 -3.77
N GLN A 116 -6.14 2.80 -2.44
CA GLN A 116 -4.95 2.32 -1.73
C GLN A 116 -4.83 0.79 -1.84
N GLY A 117 -5.92 0.07 -1.58
CA GLY A 117 -5.98 -1.39 -1.64
C GLY A 117 -5.76 -1.96 -3.04
N LEU A 118 -6.24 -1.31 -4.11
CA LEU A 118 -5.99 -1.76 -5.49
C LEU A 118 -4.50 -1.67 -5.84
N PHE A 119 -3.85 -0.57 -5.47
CA PHE A 119 -2.42 -0.43 -5.66
C PHE A 119 -1.66 -1.50 -4.87
N LEU A 120 -1.95 -1.65 -3.57
CA LEU A 120 -1.25 -2.59 -2.70
C LEU A 120 -1.48 -4.04 -3.13
N LEU A 121 -2.69 -4.41 -3.53
CA LEU A 121 -2.99 -5.75 -4.03
C LEU A 121 -2.08 -6.11 -5.21
N VAL A 122 -1.99 -5.23 -6.21
CA VAL A 122 -1.13 -5.46 -7.39
C VAL A 122 0.34 -5.49 -6.98
N PHE A 123 0.74 -4.54 -6.14
CA PHE A 123 2.11 -4.37 -5.69
C PHE A 123 2.62 -5.58 -4.88
N ASP A 124 1.90 -5.97 -3.84
CA ASP A 124 2.27 -7.06 -2.94
C ASP A 124 2.19 -8.42 -3.64
N THR A 125 1.20 -8.63 -4.51
CA THR A 125 1.12 -9.84 -5.34
C THR A 125 2.32 -9.94 -6.28
N TYR A 126 2.64 -8.86 -6.99
CA TYR A 126 3.75 -8.82 -7.94
C TYR A 126 5.07 -9.13 -7.25
N TYR A 127 5.40 -8.41 -6.18
CA TYR A 127 6.67 -8.63 -5.46
C TYR A 127 6.70 -9.96 -4.71
N GLY A 128 5.58 -10.39 -4.11
CA GLY A 128 5.48 -11.68 -3.45
C GLY A 128 5.79 -12.84 -4.41
N ILE A 129 5.26 -12.80 -5.63
CA ILE A 129 5.56 -13.79 -6.67
C ILE A 129 7.02 -13.70 -7.12
N ARG A 130 7.56 -12.48 -7.32
CA ARG A 130 8.98 -12.28 -7.74
C ARG A 130 9.94 -12.86 -6.70
N PHE A 131 9.76 -12.56 -5.42
CA PHE A 131 10.59 -13.12 -4.35
C PHE A 131 10.42 -14.64 -4.17
N LYS A 132 9.23 -15.18 -4.44
CA LYS A 132 8.99 -16.63 -4.39
C LYS A 132 9.74 -17.40 -5.48
N ARG A 133 9.93 -16.79 -6.66
CA ARG A 133 10.57 -17.42 -7.83
C ARG A 133 12.10 -17.42 -7.81
N ILE A 134 12.73 -16.70 -6.88
CA ILE A 134 14.20 -16.73 -6.73
C ILE A 134 14.57 -18.08 -6.13
N GLU A 135 15.14 -18.95 -6.95
CA GLU A 135 15.65 -20.27 -6.56
C GLU A 135 16.77 -20.12 -5.51
N ASP A 136 16.89 -21.13 -4.63
CA ASP A 136 17.94 -21.17 -3.59
C ASP A 136 19.33 -21.36 -4.22
#